data_AF-A0A8S4AU02-F1
#
_entry.id   AF-A0A8S4AU02-F1
#
_cell.length_a   1.000
_cell.length_b   1.000
_cell.length_c   1.000
_cell.angle_alpha   90.00
_cell.angle_beta   90.00
_cell.angle_gamma   90.00
#
_symmetry.space_group_name_H-M   'P 1'
#
loop_
_entity.id
_entity.type
_entity.pdbx_description
1 polymer ?
#
loop_
_entity_poly.entity_id
_entity_poly.type
_entity_poly.pdbx_seq_one_letter_code
_entity_poly.pdbx_strand_id
1 'polypeptide(L)'
;MPKVVRVLEILEVMVSRSSISPDTEELRLELDRLPLERMDRLEKDKKHRQVSQQMFFSAIGSDFGTSSLRQFFDRAREMEFFKSFIQIPDLPDAPPNFLRAAALAEYKKPVVVMPSEDREEEEEVEPQPEFREAPQMPQYYLLSQMGVPEAPLEQRDTENVNLKRELEVLKPELQLIKSEAQRCVTELKAQVNRLEAEVDEQRTHKQVAMVENEHLKMEVEALRSTNVANVGAQIGFKEADSRAQAAEIRFSQLKERHAELVTSHADLMKKNSETVKSLTNSKLHQDDLLRAKQQLQNELENLRQEQRNTMNLQQHEADRLNRELLEQRAELALLRSTLDSKEKEGSQASSSLAALQAEREVLLRSAREQEAELSSLRQQAQQQQSSLDLERDRMGRELEALRAQLQQQVPAEDGSTTGPNGGAELWWEGSDGLCGEISTQE
;
A
#
# COMPACT_ATOMS: atom_id res chain seq x y z
N MET A 1 41.55 -63.01 28.17
CA MET A 1 41.12 -61.61 28.40
C MET A 1 42.33 -60.68 28.47
N PRO A 2 42.20 -59.41 28.05
CA PRO A 2 43.22 -58.38 28.29
C PRO A 2 43.47 -58.14 29.78
N LYS A 3 44.68 -57.73 30.16
CA LYS A 3 45.03 -57.44 31.58
C LYS A 3 44.13 -56.35 32.19
N VAL A 4 43.73 -55.36 31.39
CA VAL A 4 42.83 -54.26 31.80
C VAL A 4 41.47 -54.79 32.27
N VAL A 5 40.90 -55.79 31.60
CA VAL A 5 39.59 -56.36 31.98
C VAL A 5 39.68 -57.00 33.37
N ARG A 6 40.74 -57.75 33.67
CA ARG A 6 40.95 -58.30 35.02
C ARG A 6 41.15 -57.25 36.10
N VAL A 7 41.78 -56.12 35.78
CA VAL A 7 41.92 -55.00 36.74
C VAL A 7 40.58 -54.33 36.99
N LEU A 8 39.75 -54.18 35.95
CA LEU A 8 38.37 -53.67 36.09
C LEU A 8 37.48 -54.63 36.87
N GLU A 9 37.50 -55.94 36.58
CA GLU A 9 36.79 -56.97 37.36
C GLU A 9 37.19 -56.95 38.85
N ILE A 10 38.48 -56.78 39.15
CA ILE A 10 38.97 -56.69 40.54
C ILE A 10 38.50 -55.39 41.21
N LEU A 11 38.56 -54.25 40.51
CA LEU A 11 38.08 -52.96 41.03
C LEU A 11 36.56 -52.97 41.24
N GLU A 12 35.80 -53.52 40.32
CA GLU A 12 34.34 -53.67 40.40
C GLU A 12 33.93 -54.58 41.56
N VAL A 13 34.66 -55.69 41.76
CA VAL A 13 34.48 -56.57 42.93
C VAL A 13 34.91 -55.89 44.23
N MET A 14 35.92 -55.02 44.23
CA MET A 14 36.31 -54.25 45.42
C MET A 14 35.27 -53.17 45.77
N VAL A 15 34.78 -52.42 44.80
CA VAL A 15 33.71 -51.40 44.98
C VAL A 15 32.37 -52.04 45.35
N SER A 16 32.10 -53.25 44.87
CA SER A 16 30.93 -54.04 45.27
C SER A 16 31.09 -54.75 46.61
N ARG A 17 32.30 -54.77 47.21
CA ARG A 17 32.62 -55.37 48.52
C ARG A 17 32.91 -54.33 49.61
N SER A 18 33.06 -53.05 49.27
CA SER A 18 32.93 -51.97 50.25
C SER A 18 31.48 -51.88 50.70
N SER A 19 31.12 -52.73 51.68
CA SER A 19 29.90 -52.56 52.46
C SER A 19 29.90 -51.17 53.06
N ILE A 20 28.97 -50.35 52.61
CA ILE A 20 28.74 -49.00 53.11
C ILE A 20 28.54 -49.13 54.64
N SER A 21 29.36 -48.45 55.42
CA SER A 21 29.24 -48.44 56.89
C SER A 21 27.84 -47.92 57.27
N PRO A 22 27.20 -48.40 58.36
CA PRO A 22 25.95 -47.82 58.84
C PRO A 22 26.03 -46.28 58.94
N ASP A 23 27.12 -45.76 59.48
CA ASP A 23 27.41 -44.31 59.57
C ASP A 23 27.41 -43.60 58.19
N THR A 24 27.77 -44.30 57.11
CA THR A 24 27.74 -43.74 55.74
C THR A 24 26.41 -43.88 55.02
N GLU A 25 25.48 -44.71 55.50
CA GLU A 25 24.05 -44.60 55.14
C GLU A 25 23.38 -43.51 56.00
N GLU A 26 23.72 -43.41 57.29
CA GLU A 26 23.18 -42.40 58.20
C GLU A 26 23.57 -40.98 57.76
N LEU A 27 24.83 -40.76 57.37
CA LEU A 27 25.29 -39.51 56.76
C LEU A 27 24.61 -39.19 55.42
N ARG A 28 24.13 -40.18 54.66
CA ARG A 28 23.31 -39.94 53.44
C ARG A 28 21.90 -39.50 53.82
N LEU A 29 21.28 -40.16 54.80
CA LEU A 29 19.97 -39.78 55.32
C LEU A 29 19.99 -38.37 55.94
N GLU A 30 21.08 -37.98 56.63
CA GLU A 30 21.30 -36.60 57.04
C GLU A 30 21.49 -35.64 55.87
N LEU A 31 22.25 -36.03 54.83
CA LEU A 31 22.50 -35.18 53.65
C LEU A 31 21.22 -34.90 52.83
N ASP A 32 20.26 -35.84 52.79
CA ASP A 32 18.94 -35.63 52.18
C ASP A 32 17.98 -34.87 53.12
N ARG A 33 18.10 -35.05 54.44
CA ARG A 33 17.24 -34.39 55.45
C ARG A 33 17.61 -32.92 55.70
N LEU A 34 18.89 -32.57 55.72
CA LEU A 34 19.38 -31.22 56.01
C LEU A 34 18.87 -30.14 55.02
N PRO A 35 18.79 -30.40 53.69
CA PRO A 35 18.14 -29.50 52.74
C PRO A 35 16.65 -29.27 53.03
N LEU A 36 15.91 -30.34 53.37
CA LEU A 36 14.49 -30.27 53.69
C LEU A 36 14.24 -29.46 54.98
N GLU A 37 15.01 -29.72 56.04
CA GLU A 37 14.92 -28.91 57.26
C GLU A 37 15.34 -27.45 57.03
N ARG A 38 16.36 -27.20 56.20
CA ARG A 38 16.75 -25.82 55.83
C ARG A 38 15.63 -25.11 55.07
N MET A 39 14.90 -25.81 54.19
CA MET A 39 13.73 -25.28 53.50
C MET A 39 12.57 -24.96 54.46
N ASP A 40 12.19 -25.90 55.34
CA ASP A 40 11.08 -25.66 56.28
C ASP A 40 11.40 -24.54 57.27
N ARG A 41 12.64 -24.50 57.79
CA ARG A 41 13.11 -23.37 58.62
C ARG A 41 13.01 -22.04 57.87
N LEU A 42 13.43 -21.96 56.60
CA LEU A 42 13.32 -20.74 55.78
C LEU A 42 11.86 -20.36 55.48
N GLU A 43 10.96 -21.32 55.25
CA GLU A 43 9.54 -21.03 55.03
C GLU A 43 8.84 -20.58 56.32
N LYS A 44 9.20 -21.18 57.46
CA LYS A 44 8.75 -20.76 58.79
C LYS A 44 9.24 -19.34 59.12
N ASP A 45 10.50 -19.03 58.82
CA ASP A 45 11.08 -17.68 58.91
C ASP A 45 10.33 -16.67 58.03
N LYS A 46 10.02 -17.06 56.79
CA LYS A 46 9.24 -16.23 55.85
C LYS A 46 7.82 -15.97 56.37
N LYS A 47 7.15 -16.98 56.93
CA LYS A 47 5.84 -16.85 57.58
C LYS A 47 5.91 -15.95 58.81
N HIS A 48 6.92 -16.12 59.68
CA HIS A 48 7.13 -15.21 60.82
C HIS A 48 7.36 -13.77 60.37
N ARG A 49 8.25 -13.52 59.39
CA ARG A 49 8.47 -12.17 58.85
C ARG A 49 7.20 -11.58 58.23
N GLN A 50 6.38 -12.37 57.54
CA GLN A 50 5.12 -11.92 56.97
C GLN A 50 4.10 -11.57 58.06
N VAL A 51 3.99 -12.36 59.13
CA VAL A 51 3.16 -12.03 60.31
C VAL A 51 3.69 -10.79 61.03
N SER A 52 5.00 -10.66 61.25
CA SER A 52 5.60 -9.46 61.85
C SER A 52 5.39 -8.21 61.00
N GLN A 53 5.51 -8.30 59.67
CA GLN A 53 5.19 -7.20 58.76
C GLN A 53 3.69 -6.86 58.81
N GLN A 54 2.80 -7.85 58.84
CA GLN A 54 1.36 -7.59 58.91
C GLN A 54 0.94 -6.99 60.27
N MET A 55 1.58 -7.37 61.36
CA MET A 55 1.44 -6.72 62.67
C MET A 55 1.98 -5.28 62.65
N PHE A 56 3.13 -5.04 62.01
CA PHE A 56 3.73 -3.71 61.86
C PHE A 56 2.86 -2.79 60.99
N PHE A 57 2.35 -3.26 59.87
CA PHE A 57 1.39 -2.51 59.04
C PHE A 57 0.03 -2.30 59.72
N SER A 58 -0.43 -3.24 60.57
CA SER A 58 -1.62 -3.04 61.41
C SER A 58 -1.41 -1.92 62.44
N ALA A 59 -0.26 -1.92 63.11
CA ALA A 59 0.13 -0.88 64.09
C ALA A 59 0.38 0.50 63.45
N ILE A 60 0.75 0.56 62.17
CA ILE A 60 0.93 1.82 61.42
C ILE A 60 -0.39 2.28 60.76
N GLY A 61 -1.28 1.35 60.41
CA GLY A 61 -2.57 1.62 59.78
C GLY A 61 -3.64 2.18 60.70
N SER A 62 -3.33 2.45 61.97
CA SER A 62 -4.23 3.04 62.96
C SER A 62 -3.59 4.29 63.61
N ASP A 63 -4.04 5.45 63.13
CA ASP A 63 -3.77 6.82 63.62
C ASP A 63 -2.44 7.07 64.35
N PHE A 64 -1.46 7.61 63.61
CA PHE A 64 -0.14 8.01 64.11
C PHE A 64 -0.17 9.30 64.97
N GLY A 65 -1.05 9.33 65.99
CA GLY A 65 -1.00 10.30 67.06
C GLY A 65 0.19 10.04 67.99
N THR A 66 0.75 11.09 68.60
CA THR A 66 1.93 11.02 69.47
C THR A 66 1.78 10.04 70.65
N SER A 67 0.55 9.78 71.08
CA SER A 67 0.21 8.76 72.09
C SER A 67 0.62 7.34 71.67
N SER A 68 0.48 7.00 70.38
CA SER A 68 0.79 5.65 69.85
C SER A 68 2.30 5.35 69.93
N LEU A 69 3.14 6.32 69.52
CA LEU A 69 4.59 6.19 69.58
C LEU A 69 5.09 6.05 71.02
N ARG A 70 4.50 6.79 71.98
CA ARG A 70 4.83 6.65 73.41
C ARG A 70 4.45 5.27 73.93
N GLN A 71 3.23 4.80 73.66
CA GLN A 71 2.79 3.45 74.04
C GLN A 71 3.63 2.33 73.40
N PHE A 72 4.17 2.53 72.20
CA PHE A 72 5.11 1.60 71.57
C PHE A 72 6.43 1.52 72.36
N PHE A 73 7.04 2.67 72.71
CA PHE A 73 8.27 2.69 73.50
C PHE A 73 8.07 2.14 74.92
N ASP A 74 6.96 2.48 75.58
CA ASP A 74 6.62 1.96 76.91
C ASP A 74 6.46 0.41 76.87
N ARG A 75 5.78 -0.14 75.85
CA ARG A 75 5.69 -1.60 75.65
C ARG A 75 7.03 -2.26 75.33
N ALA A 76 7.88 -1.63 74.51
CA ALA A 76 9.20 -2.17 74.18
C ALA A 76 10.10 -2.21 75.43
N ARG A 77 10.05 -1.16 76.26
CA ARG A 77 10.70 -1.05 77.59
C ARG A 77 10.18 -2.08 78.59
N GLU A 78 8.96 -2.60 78.43
CA GLU A 78 8.44 -3.67 79.28
C GLU A 78 8.94 -5.08 78.92
N MET A 79 9.45 -5.30 77.71
CA MET A 79 9.98 -6.61 77.28
C MET A 79 11.28 -6.97 78.02
N GLU A 80 11.39 -8.22 78.47
CA GLU A 80 12.50 -8.69 79.32
C GLU A 80 13.88 -8.46 78.71
N PHE A 81 14.01 -8.63 77.39
CA PHE A 81 15.25 -8.40 76.63
C PHE A 81 15.84 -6.99 76.84
N PHE A 82 15.00 -5.95 76.91
CA PHE A 82 15.48 -4.59 77.17
C PHE A 82 15.77 -4.37 78.65
N LYS A 83 14.93 -4.90 79.55
CA LYS A 83 15.13 -4.79 81.01
C LYS A 83 16.45 -5.39 81.50
N SER A 84 16.94 -6.45 80.88
CA SER A 84 18.20 -7.12 81.28
C SER A 84 19.44 -6.61 80.55
N PHE A 85 19.37 -6.22 79.27
CA PHE A 85 20.56 -5.88 78.48
C PHE A 85 20.71 -4.41 78.09
N ILE A 86 19.66 -3.56 78.15
CA ILE A 86 19.75 -2.16 77.70
C ILE A 86 18.91 -1.24 78.60
N GLN A 87 19.55 -0.57 79.56
CA GLN A 87 18.88 0.43 80.38
C GLN A 87 18.60 1.70 79.54
N ILE A 88 17.33 1.89 79.17
CA ILE A 88 16.85 3.09 78.47
C ILE A 88 16.62 4.20 79.52
N PRO A 89 17.39 5.32 79.50
CA PRO A 89 17.16 6.43 80.42
C PRO A 89 15.83 7.13 80.14
N ASP A 90 15.18 7.65 81.17
CA ASP A 90 13.94 8.43 81.03
C ASP A 90 14.17 9.70 80.19
N LEU A 91 13.14 10.11 79.44
CA LEU A 91 13.20 11.32 78.62
C LEU A 91 13.29 12.57 79.52
N PRO A 92 14.08 13.60 79.14
CA PRO A 92 14.18 14.83 79.90
C PRO A 92 12.83 15.56 79.96
N ASP A 93 12.52 16.11 81.14
CA ASP A 93 11.22 16.67 81.52
C ASP A 93 10.83 17.97 80.76
N ALA A 94 11.73 18.46 79.89
CA ALA A 94 11.49 19.57 78.97
C ALA A 94 11.99 19.23 77.57
N PRO A 95 11.27 19.63 76.49
CA PRO A 95 11.67 19.33 75.12
C PRO A 95 13.00 20.01 74.75
N PRO A 96 13.82 19.38 73.87
CA PRO A 96 15.17 19.84 73.57
C PRO A 96 15.18 21.24 72.92
N ASN A 97 15.91 22.17 73.53
CA ASN A 97 16.12 23.50 72.95
C ASN A 97 17.20 23.43 71.85
N PHE A 98 16.74 23.29 70.60
CA PHE A 98 17.61 23.16 69.42
C PHE A 98 18.57 24.34 69.20
N LEU A 99 18.26 25.55 69.70
CA LEU A 99 19.16 26.71 69.63
C LEU A 99 20.39 26.54 70.55
N ARG A 100 20.26 25.85 71.68
CA ARG A 100 21.41 25.45 72.51
C ARG A 100 22.13 24.23 71.91
N ALA A 101 21.40 23.25 71.39
CA ALA A 101 22.01 22.05 70.79
C ALA A 101 22.89 22.33 69.56
N ALA A 102 22.65 23.45 68.85
CA ALA A 102 23.51 23.92 67.76
C ALA A 102 24.86 24.50 68.22
N ALA A 103 25.00 24.86 69.50
CA ALA A 103 26.27 25.31 70.07
C ALA A 103 27.14 24.10 70.43
N LEU A 104 28.15 23.81 69.60
CA LEU A 104 29.04 22.65 69.73
C LEU A 104 29.75 22.51 71.10
N ALA A 105 29.80 23.59 71.90
CA ALA A 105 30.36 23.58 73.25
C ALA A 105 29.48 22.87 74.30
N GLU A 106 28.17 22.73 74.08
CA GLU A 106 27.23 22.08 75.03
C GLU A 106 26.68 20.74 74.53
N TYR A 107 27.05 20.28 73.33
CA TYR A 107 26.54 19.02 72.77
C TYR A 107 27.09 17.81 73.52
N LYS A 108 26.26 17.23 74.40
CA LYS A 108 26.57 15.97 75.12
C LYS A 108 26.01 14.79 74.33
N LYS A 109 26.88 13.98 73.73
CA LYS A 109 26.50 12.77 72.98
C LYS A 109 25.70 11.81 73.89
N PRO A 110 24.55 11.27 73.45
CA PRO A 110 23.84 10.26 74.22
C PRO A 110 24.69 9.00 74.37
N VAL A 111 24.87 8.55 75.60
CA VAL A 111 25.59 7.32 75.96
C VAL A 111 24.55 6.24 76.24
N VAL A 112 24.55 5.18 75.43
CA VAL A 112 23.86 3.94 75.79
C VAL A 112 24.78 3.20 76.74
N VAL A 113 24.39 3.11 78.00
CA VAL A 113 25.07 2.25 78.98
C VAL A 113 24.59 0.82 78.72
N MET A 114 25.42 0.05 78.02
CA MET A 114 25.41 -1.40 78.19
C MET A 114 25.67 -1.68 79.68
N PRO A 115 24.91 -2.53 80.36
CA PRO A 115 25.41 -3.16 81.58
C PRO A 115 26.76 -3.79 81.23
N SER A 116 27.81 -3.42 81.95
CA SER A 116 29.01 -4.23 81.96
C SER A 116 28.60 -5.62 82.43
N GLU A 117 28.91 -6.64 81.63
CA GLU A 117 29.08 -7.98 82.20
C GLU A 117 30.05 -7.81 83.38
N ASP A 118 29.75 -8.43 84.53
CA ASP A 118 30.73 -8.59 85.60
C ASP A 118 31.79 -9.61 85.14
N ARG A 119 32.57 -9.18 84.14
CA ARG A 119 33.91 -9.70 83.92
C ARG A 119 34.69 -9.25 85.12
N GLU A 120 35.01 -10.21 85.97
CA GLU A 120 36.11 -10.12 86.89
C GLU A 120 37.32 -9.67 86.06
N GLU A 121 37.65 -8.39 86.15
CA GLU A 121 38.93 -7.88 85.67
C GLU A 121 39.97 -8.50 86.62
N GLU A 122 40.41 -9.71 86.27
CA GLU A 122 41.71 -10.24 86.67
C GLU A 122 42.78 -9.31 86.07
N GLU A 123 42.91 -8.13 86.69
CA GLU A 123 44.04 -7.24 86.53
C GLU A 123 45.26 -8.06 86.95
N GLU A 124 46.04 -8.51 85.96
CA GLU A 124 47.24 -9.33 86.15
C GLU A 124 48.35 -8.44 86.75
N VAL A 125 48.17 -8.07 88.02
CA VAL A 125 49.06 -7.21 88.79
C VAL A 125 50.37 -7.96 89.02
N GLU A 126 51.31 -7.75 88.12
CA GLU A 126 52.70 -8.19 88.19
C GLU A 126 53.30 -7.82 89.56
N PRO A 127 53.53 -8.80 90.47
CA PRO A 127 54.02 -8.49 91.79
C PRO A 127 55.53 -8.28 91.72
N GLN A 128 55.96 -7.02 91.73
CA GLN A 128 57.38 -6.69 91.85
C GLN A 128 57.98 -7.36 93.10
N PRO A 129 59.22 -7.88 93.04
CA PRO A 129 59.83 -8.61 94.13
C PRO A 129 60.30 -7.67 95.26
N GLU A 130 59.37 -7.21 96.10
CA GLU A 130 59.68 -6.46 97.32
C GLU A 130 60.48 -7.34 98.30
N PHE A 131 61.78 -7.07 98.37
CA PHE A 131 62.76 -7.84 99.12
C PHE A 131 62.61 -7.63 100.64
N ARG A 132 61.62 -8.29 101.25
CA ARG A 132 61.37 -8.18 102.70
C ARG A 132 62.26 -9.13 103.51
N GLU A 133 63.30 -8.57 104.10
CA GLU A 133 64.20 -9.30 105.02
C GLU A 133 63.43 -9.95 106.17
N ALA A 134 63.72 -11.22 106.44
CA ALA A 134 63.16 -11.92 107.60
C ALA A 134 63.86 -11.43 108.89
N PRO A 135 63.13 -10.93 109.91
CA PRO A 135 63.75 -10.51 111.16
C PRO A 135 64.38 -11.71 111.87
N GLN A 136 65.58 -11.50 112.41
CA GLN A 136 66.42 -12.56 112.95
C GLN A 136 65.81 -13.17 114.23
N MET A 137 65.71 -14.50 114.28
CA MET A 137 65.32 -15.25 115.47
C MET A 137 66.32 -15.01 116.62
N PRO A 138 65.91 -14.48 117.78
CA PRO A 138 66.81 -14.31 118.91
C PRO A 138 67.24 -15.66 119.50
N GLN A 139 68.51 -16.02 119.30
CA GLN A 139 69.15 -17.13 120.01
C GLN A 139 69.31 -16.79 121.49
N TYR A 140 68.40 -17.25 122.34
CA TYR A 140 68.52 -17.15 123.79
C TYR A 140 68.47 -18.52 124.48
N TYR A 141 69.57 -19.24 124.35
CA TYR A 141 69.85 -20.48 125.08
C TYR A 141 70.12 -20.16 126.57
N LEU A 142 69.07 -19.98 127.37
CA LEU A 142 69.23 -19.87 128.82
C LEU A 142 69.44 -21.27 129.42
N LEU A 143 70.69 -21.55 129.77
CA LEU A 143 71.14 -22.84 130.30
C LEU A 143 70.40 -23.22 131.60
N SER A 144 69.64 -24.31 131.55
CA SER A 144 68.98 -24.89 132.74
C SER A 144 70.00 -25.43 133.74
N GLN A 145 70.36 -24.65 134.76
CA GLN A 145 71.12 -25.12 135.93
C GLN A 145 70.24 -26.02 136.82
N MET A 146 70.01 -27.26 136.37
CA MET A 146 69.30 -28.29 137.12
C MET A 146 70.22 -28.97 138.14
N GLY A 147 70.43 -28.32 139.28
CA GLY A 147 71.05 -28.92 140.47
C GLY A 147 70.03 -29.73 141.28
N VAL A 148 69.72 -30.95 140.85
CA VAL A 148 68.85 -31.91 141.58
C VAL A 148 69.58 -33.26 141.65
N PRO A 149 69.52 -34.01 142.78
CA PRO A 149 70.59 -34.96 143.14
C PRO A 149 70.77 -36.21 142.28
N GLU A 150 71.90 -36.87 142.49
CA GLU A 150 72.36 -38.05 141.77
C GLU A 150 71.41 -39.25 141.88
N ALA A 151 70.89 -39.70 140.72
CA ALA A 151 70.62 -41.11 140.52
C ALA A 151 71.96 -41.85 140.26
N PRO A 152 72.09 -43.16 140.57
CA PRO A 152 73.36 -43.88 140.50
C PRO A 152 74.05 -43.76 139.14
N LEU A 153 75.38 -43.55 139.16
CA LEU A 153 76.18 -43.24 137.97
C LEU A 153 75.99 -44.28 136.85
N GLU A 154 75.98 -45.56 137.20
CA GLU A 154 75.79 -46.69 136.27
C GLU A 154 74.45 -46.63 135.52
N GLN A 155 73.39 -46.11 136.15
CA GLN A 155 72.10 -45.91 135.50
C GLN A 155 72.15 -44.73 134.53
N ARG A 156 72.84 -43.64 134.90
CA ARG A 156 73.03 -42.49 134.01
C ARG A 156 73.94 -42.79 132.83
N ASP A 157 74.98 -43.60 133.01
CA ASP A 157 75.87 -44.03 131.93
C ASP A 157 75.19 -45.03 130.99
N THR A 158 74.38 -45.97 131.51
CA THR A 158 73.58 -46.85 130.65
C THR A 158 72.48 -46.10 129.90
N GLU A 159 71.79 -45.14 130.53
CA GLU A 159 70.90 -44.18 129.84
C GLU A 159 71.64 -43.38 128.75
N ASN A 160 72.84 -42.88 129.04
CA ASN A 160 73.63 -42.10 128.07
C ASN A 160 74.07 -42.95 126.87
N VAL A 161 74.44 -44.21 127.11
CA VAL A 161 74.80 -45.19 126.06
C VAL A 161 73.57 -45.72 125.32
N ASN A 162 72.38 -45.71 125.93
CA ASN A 162 71.10 -45.96 125.25
C ASN A 162 70.75 -44.78 124.32
N LEU A 163 70.70 -43.55 124.84
CA LEU A 163 70.39 -42.33 124.07
C LEU A 163 71.39 -42.07 122.93
N LYS A 164 72.67 -42.41 123.12
CA LYS A 164 73.68 -42.36 122.04
C LYS A 164 73.36 -43.35 120.92
N ARG A 165 72.94 -44.58 121.24
CA ARG A 165 72.50 -45.58 120.24
C ARG A 165 71.20 -45.18 119.57
N GLU A 166 70.25 -44.61 120.31
CA GLU A 166 69.00 -44.07 119.74
C GLU A 166 69.30 -42.93 118.75
N LEU A 167 70.15 -41.96 119.12
CA LEU A 167 70.65 -40.92 118.21
C LEU A 167 71.49 -41.46 117.05
N GLU A 168 72.05 -42.67 117.15
CA GLU A 168 72.79 -43.33 116.07
C GLU A 168 71.85 -44.01 115.07
N VAL A 169 70.68 -44.48 115.53
CA VAL A 169 69.58 -45.03 114.70
C VAL A 169 68.70 -43.92 114.09
N LEU A 170 68.41 -42.84 114.81
CA LEU A 170 67.61 -41.71 114.30
C LEU A 170 68.33 -40.89 113.21
N LYS A 171 69.68 -40.93 113.17
CA LYS A 171 70.47 -40.25 112.12
C LYS A 171 70.15 -40.73 110.70
N PRO A 172 70.23 -42.03 110.36
CA PRO A 172 69.86 -42.52 109.03
C PRO A 172 68.38 -42.33 108.72
N GLU A 173 67.47 -42.41 109.70
CA GLU A 173 66.05 -42.08 109.48
C GLU A 173 65.86 -40.61 109.08
N LEU A 174 66.54 -39.68 109.76
CA LEU A 174 66.52 -38.25 109.40
C LEU A 174 67.18 -37.98 108.04
N GLN A 175 68.23 -38.73 107.66
CA GLN A 175 68.77 -38.64 106.30
C GLN A 175 67.80 -39.20 105.25
N LEU A 176 67.08 -40.29 105.55
CA LEU A 176 66.06 -40.85 104.66
C LEU A 176 64.94 -39.83 104.44
N ILE A 177 64.35 -39.30 105.51
CA ILE A 177 63.30 -38.26 105.46
C ILE A 177 63.78 -37.03 104.68
N LYS A 178 65.04 -36.58 104.89
CA LYS A 178 65.63 -35.47 104.13
C LYS A 178 65.79 -35.80 102.64
N SER A 179 66.19 -37.02 102.29
CA SER A 179 66.32 -37.46 100.91
C SER A 179 64.96 -37.63 100.21
N GLU A 180 63.95 -38.12 100.94
CA GLU A 180 62.56 -38.25 100.49
C GLU A 180 61.95 -36.88 100.22
N ALA A 181 62.08 -35.93 101.16
CA ALA A 181 61.63 -34.55 100.99
C ALA A 181 62.35 -33.86 99.82
N GLN A 182 63.66 -34.06 99.66
CA GLN A 182 64.43 -33.54 98.53
C GLN A 182 63.93 -34.14 97.20
N ARG A 183 63.64 -35.44 97.15
CA ARG A 183 63.07 -36.14 96.00
C ARG A 183 61.71 -35.55 95.61
N CYS A 184 60.80 -35.41 96.57
CA CYS A 184 59.50 -34.77 96.36
C CYS A 184 59.62 -33.31 95.87
N VAL A 185 60.57 -32.53 96.41
CA VAL A 185 60.83 -31.15 95.92
C VAL A 185 61.36 -31.15 94.48
N THR A 186 62.21 -32.10 94.08
CA THR A 186 62.65 -32.21 92.68
C THR A 186 61.54 -32.69 91.74
N GLU A 187 60.66 -33.57 92.21
CA GLU A 187 59.54 -34.11 91.44
C GLU A 187 58.44 -33.06 91.21
N LEU A 188 58.08 -32.30 92.25
CA LEU A 188 57.16 -31.16 92.16
C LEU A 188 57.72 -30.05 91.26
N LYS A 189 59.01 -29.71 91.37
CA LYS A 189 59.64 -28.77 90.43
C LYS A 189 59.60 -29.28 88.99
N ALA A 190 59.91 -30.55 88.76
CA ALA A 190 59.79 -31.14 87.43
C ALA A 190 58.34 -31.15 86.91
N GLN A 191 57.33 -31.17 87.78
CA GLN A 191 55.93 -31.03 87.41
C GLN A 191 55.55 -29.58 87.08
N VAL A 192 55.99 -28.61 87.89
CA VAL A 192 55.81 -27.17 87.63
C VAL A 192 56.41 -26.81 86.27
N ASN A 193 57.69 -27.15 86.04
CA ASN A 193 58.37 -26.90 84.76
C ASN A 193 57.66 -27.55 83.54
N ARG A 194 56.93 -28.65 83.72
CA ARG A 194 56.12 -29.26 82.64
C ARG A 194 54.84 -28.47 82.39
N LEU A 195 54.11 -28.10 83.45
CA LEU A 195 52.89 -27.31 83.34
C LEU A 195 53.16 -25.90 82.77
N GLU A 196 54.28 -25.27 83.14
CA GLU A 196 54.75 -24.02 82.56
C GLU A 196 54.99 -24.16 81.04
N ALA A 197 55.69 -25.23 80.63
CA ALA A 197 55.92 -25.52 79.21
C ALA A 197 54.63 -25.84 78.43
N GLU A 198 53.69 -26.58 79.03
CA GLU A 198 52.37 -26.87 78.43
C GLU A 198 51.52 -25.59 78.28
N VAL A 199 51.59 -24.66 79.23
CA VAL A 199 50.91 -23.35 79.15
C VAL A 199 51.53 -22.46 78.06
N ASP A 200 52.86 -22.43 77.93
CA ASP A 200 53.54 -21.68 76.88
C ASP A 200 53.35 -22.30 75.49
N GLU A 201 53.29 -23.63 75.37
CA GLU A 201 52.89 -24.30 74.13
C GLU A 201 51.44 -23.92 73.75
N GLN A 202 50.50 -23.95 74.71
CA GLN A 202 49.12 -23.49 74.46
C GLN A 202 49.02 -22.01 74.08
N ARG A 203 49.82 -21.13 74.71
CA ARG A 203 49.92 -19.70 74.35
C ARG A 203 50.38 -19.52 72.90
N THR A 204 51.45 -20.22 72.48
CA THR A 204 51.95 -20.14 71.10
C THR A 204 50.96 -20.75 70.09
N HIS A 205 50.35 -21.89 70.40
CA HIS A 205 49.35 -22.53 69.53
C HIS A 205 48.11 -21.63 69.33
N LYS A 206 47.60 -21.01 70.40
CA LYS A 206 46.52 -20.01 70.34
C LYS A 206 46.89 -18.80 69.47
N GLN A 207 48.12 -18.30 69.59
CA GLN A 207 48.61 -17.17 68.80
C GLN A 207 48.72 -17.52 67.31
N VAL A 208 49.21 -18.71 66.96
CA VAL A 208 49.27 -19.20 65.57
C VAL A 208 47.87 -19.34 64.99
N ALA A 209 46.96 -20.05 65.68
CA ALA A 209 45.58 -20.25 65.25
C ALA A 209 44.81 -18.92 65.07
N MET A 210 45.12 -17.88 65.88
CA MET A 210 44.55 -16.55 65.70
C MET A 210 45.05 -15.87 64.42
N VAL A 211 46.35 -15.95 64.12
CA VAL A 211 46.94 -15.39 62.88
C VAL A 211 46.41 -16.13 61.64
N GLU A 212 46.28 -17.45 61.70
CA GLU A 212 45.66 -18.26 60.64
C GLU A 212 44.18 -17.89 60.43
N ASN A 213 43.44 -17.62 61.51
CA ASN A 213 42.04 -17.19 61.42
C ASN A 213 41.87 -15.82 60.74
N GLU A 214 42.74 -14.85 61.05
CA GLU A 214 42.76 -13.57 60.34
C GLU A 214 43.20 -13.70 58.88
N HIS A 215 44.17 -14.58 58.59
CA HIS A 215 44.56 -14.87 57.21
C HIS A 215 43.40 -15.45 56.38
N LEU A 216 42.66 -16.42 56.93
CA LEU A 216 41.48 -17.01 56.30
C LEU A 216 40.33 -16.00 56.12
N LYS A 217 40.14 -15.06 57.05
CA LYS A 217 39.20 -13.94 56.88
C LYS A 217 39.60 -13.07 55.69
N MET A 218 40.87 -12.67 55.60
CA MET A 218 41.40 -11.87 54.49
C MET A 218 41.25 -12.59 53.14
N GLU A 219 41.52 -13.91 53.08
CA GLU A 219 41.32 -14.69 51.85
C GLU A 219 39.84 -14.74 51.45
N VAL A 220 38.92 -15.02 52.39
CA VAL A 220 37.47 -15.03 52.13
C VAL A 220 36.97 -13.67 51.66
N GLU A 221 37.50 -12.56 52.19
CA GLU A 221 37.16 -11.21 51.74
C GLU A 221 37.73 -10.89 50.34
N ALA A 222 38.95 -11.31 50.03
CA ALA A 222 39.52 -11.20 48.70
C ALA A 222 38.75 -12.02 47.65
N LEU A 223 38.35 -13.24 47.98
CA LEU A 223 37.50 -14.10 47.14
C LEU A 223 36.09 -13.51 46.94
N ARG A 224 35.50 -12.89 47.97
CA ARG A 224 34.22 -12.16 47.85
C ARG A 224 34.37 -10.93 46.94
N SER A 225 35.42 -10.13 47.14
CA SER A 225 35.70 -8.91 46.35
C SER A 225 35.89 -9.24 44.86
N THR A 226 36.74 -10.22 44.56
CA THR A 226 36.95 -10.70 43.18
C THR A 226 35.70 -11.31 42.55
N ASN A 227 34.89 -12.06 43.31
CA ASN A 227 33.60 -12.56 42.82
C ASN A 227 32.61 -11.44 42.48
N VAL A 228 32.51 -10.39 43.32
CA VAL A 228 31.69 -9.20 43.04
C VAL A 228 32.17 -8.48 41.77
N ALA A 229 33.48 -8.30 41.61
CA ALA A 229 34.06 -7.71 40.40
C ALA A 229 33.78 -8.55 39.14
N ASN A 230 33.91 -9.88 39.22
CA ASN A 230 33.63 -10.81 38.13
C ASN A 230 32.15 -10.81 37.72
N VAL A 231 31.22 -10.79 38.69
CA VAL A 231 29.78 -10.68 38.42
C VAL A 231 29.44 -9.32 37.79
N GLY A 232 30.02 -8.22 38.30
CA GLY A 232 29.87 -6.89 37.71
C GLY A 232 30.36 -6.82 36.26
N ALA A 233 31.53 -7.39 35.98
CA ALA A 233 32.06 -7.50 34.62
C ALA A 233 31.15 -8.36 33.72
N GLN A 234 30.64 -9.50 34.21
CA GLN A 234 29.74 -10.36 33.44
C GLN A 234 28.40 -9.67 33.10
N ILE A 235 27.86 -8.85 34.01
CA ILE A 235 26.68 -8.01 33.75
C ILE A 235 27.02 -6.96 32.68
N GLY A 236 28.13 -6.25 32.82
CA GLY A 236 28.59 -5.26 31.84
C GLY A 236 28.79 -5.84 30.43
N PHE A 237 29.35 -7.05 30.32
CA PHE A 237 29.47 -7.76 29.04
C PHE A 237 28.09 -8.11 28.45
N LYS A 238 27.15 -8.63 29.26
CA LYS A 238 25.78 -8.96 28.80
C LYS A 238 25.00 -7.74 28.34
N GLU A 239 25.16 -6.60 29.01
CA GLU A 239 24.55 -5.33 28.59
C GLU A 239 25.19 -4.78 27.30
N ALA A 240 26.50 -4.86 27.18
CA ALA A 240 27.22 -4.43 25.97
C ALA A 240 26.86 -5.28 24.75
N ASP A 241 26.80 -6.61 24.92
CA ASP A 241 26.36 -7.58 23.91
C ASP A 241 24.90 -7.34 23.50
N SER A 242 23.97 -7.22 24.46
CA SER A 242 22.56 -6.89 24.19
C SER A 242 22.40 -5.57 23.42
N ARG A 243 23.25 -4.58 23.73
CA ARG A 243 23.28 -3.27 23.05
C ARG A 243 23.87 -3.38 21.64
N ALA A 244 24.87 -4.23 21.43
CA ALA A 244 25.47 -4.51 20.12
C ALA A 244 24.48 -5.25 19.22
N GLN A 245 23.83 -6.32 19.70
CA GLN A 245 22.80 -7.07 18.98
C GLN A 245 21.62 -6.15 18.60
N ALA A 246 21.15 -5.29 19.52
CA ALA A 246 20.11 -4.31 19.23
C ALA A 246 20.52 -3.28 18.15
N ALA A 247 21.81 -2.95 18.05
CA ALA A 247 22.34 -2.10 16.97
C ALA A 247 22.46 -2.87 15.64
N GLU A 248 22.93 -4.13 15.67
CA GLU A 248 23.05 -5.00 14.49
C GLU A 248 21.69 -5.30 13.84
N ILE A 249 20.65 -5.55 14.64
CA ILE A 249 19.27 -5.69 14.16
C ILE A 249 18.80 -4.42 13.46
N ARG A 250 19.07 -3.24 14.03
CA ARG A 250 18.72 -1.94 13.40
C ARG A 250 19.48 -1.69 12.10
N PHE A 251 20.77 -2.02 12.04
CA PHE A 251 21.55 -1.93 10.80
C PHE A 251 21.08 -2.92 9.74
N SER A 252 20.61 -4.10 10.14
CA SER A 252 20.05 -5.11 9.23
C SER A 252 18.71 -4.64 8.66
N GLN A 253 17.80 -4.14 9.49
CA GLN A 253 16.55 -3.50 9.07
C GLN A 253 16.79 -2.29 8.16
N LEU A 254 17.83 -1.49 8.40
CA LEU A 254 18.18 -0.35 7.54
C LEU A 254 18.70 -0.81 6.17
N LYS A 255 19.51 -1.88 6.11
CA LYS A 255 19.96 -2.50 4.85
C LYS A 255 18.79 -3.07 4.05
N GLU A 256 17.86 -3.76 4.73
CA GLU A 256 16.63 -4.29 4.14
C GLU A 256 15.77 -3.17 3.55
N ARG A 257 15.46 -2.12 4.33
CA ARG A 257 14.72 -0.93 3.86
C ARG A 257 15.40 -0.21 2.70
N HIS A 258 16.73 -0.15 2.67
CA HIS A 258 17.47 0.39 1.54
C HIS A 258 17.36 -0.50 0.29
N ALA A 259 17.40 -1.83 0.44
CA ALA A 259 17.19 -2.76 -0.66
C ALA A 259 15.75 -2.67 -1.22
N GLU A 260 14.74 -2.63 -0.35
CA GLU A 260 13.33 -2.40 -0.71
C GLU A 260 13.16 -1.07 -1.49
N LEU A 261 13.81 0.00 -1.05
CA LEU A 261 13.74 1.31 -1.72
C LEU A 261 14.40 1.28 -3.11
N VAL A 262 15.55 0.60 -3.25
CA VAL A 262 16.26 0.47 -4.54
C VAL A 262 15.48 -0.39 -5.53
N THR A 263 14.89 -1.51 -5.10
CA THR A 263 14.04 -2.33 -5.98
C THR A 263 12.74 -1.62 -6.35
N SER A 264 12.09 -0.96 -5.39
CA SER A 264 10.90 -0.14 -5.63
C SER A 264 11.16 0.98 -6.63
N HIS A 265 12.31 1.67 -6.54
CA HIS A 265 12.71 2.68 -7.50
C HIS A 265 12.95 2.10 -8.90
N ALA A 266 13.61 0.94 -9.01
CA ALA A 266 13.81 0.26 -10.29
C ALA A 266 12.48 -0.15 -10.95
N ASP A 267 11.54 -0.71 -10.17
CA ASP A 267 10.20 -1.05 -10.64
C ASP A 267 9.37 0.17 -11.03
N LEU A 268 9.49 1.28 -10.30
CA LEU A 268 8.82 2.54 -10.63
C LEU A 268 9.37 3.14 -11.93
N MET A 269 10.70 3.11 -12.13
CA MET A 269 11.33 3.53 -13.39
C MET A 269 10.92 2.63 -14.57
N LYS A 270 10.82 1.32 -14.36
CA LYS A 270 10.29 0.38 -15.35
C LYS A 270 8.84 0.72 -15.73
N LYS A 271 7.96 0.86 -14.74
CA LYS A 271 6.54 1.24 -14.92
C LYS A 271 6.41 2.60 -15.62
N ASN A 272 7.26 3.58 -15.29
CA ASN A 272 7.30 4.87 -15.97
C ASN A 272 7.66 4.71 -17.47
N SER A 273 8.66 3.88 -17.79
CA SER A 273 9.00 3.59 -19.19
C SER A 273 7.86 2.88 -19.95
N GLU A 274 7.06 2.06 -19.26
CA GLU A 274 5.91 1.34 -19.81
C GLU A 274 4.71 2.26 -20.03
N THR A 275 4.41 3.17 -19.09
CA THR A 275 3.34 4.17 -19.26
C THR A 275 3.69 5.21 -20.32
N VAL A 276 4.96 5.63 -20.43
CA VAL A 276 5.42 6.51 -21.53
C VAL A 276 5.27 5.82 -22.89
N LYS A 277 5.64 4.54 -23.03
CA LYS A 277 5.42 3.77 -24.27
C LYS A 277 3.93 3.65 -24.60
N SER A 278 3.09 3.32 -23.60
CA SER A 278 1.64 3.20 -23.76
C SER A 278 1.01 4.54 -24.20
N LEU A 279 1.42 5.65 -23.59
CA LEU A 279 0.98 7.00 -23.96
C LEU A 279 1.41 7.38 -25.38
N THR A 280 2.64 7.06 -25.79
CA THR A 280 3.10 7.29 -27.18
C THR A 280 2.29 6.47 -28.18
N ASN A 281 2.04 5.18 -27.90
CA ASN A 281 1.22 4.34 -28.76
C ASN A 281 -0.22 4.85 -28.86
N SER A 282 -0.79 5.32 -27.74
CA SER A 282 -2.13 5.92 -27.69
C SER A 282 -2.22 7.22 -28.49
N LYS A 283 -1.18 8.07 -28.44
CA LYS A 283 -1.06 9.28 -29.27
C LYS A 283 -0.94 8.95 -30.76
N LEU A 284 -0.09 7.99 -31.14
CA LEU A 284 0.02 7.55 -32.54
C LEU A 284 -1.33 7.07 -33.08
N HIS A 285 -2.07 6.27 -32.31
CA HIS A 285 -3.41 5.83 -32.67
C HIS A 285 -4.42 6.99 -32.75
N GLN A 286 -4.34 7.98 -31.86
CA GLN A 286 -5.13 9.21 -31.93
C GLN A 286 -4.83 10.01 -33.23
N ASP A 287 -3.55 10.12 -33.61
CA ASP A 287 -3.12 10.82 -34.82
C ASP A 287 -3.48 10.05 -36.11
N ASP A 288 -3.53 8.71 -36.07
CA ASP A 288 -4.10 7.88 -37.13
C ASP A 288 -5.61 8.10 -37.27
N LEU A 289 -6.36 8.08 -36.15
CA LEU A 289 -7.80 8.34 -36.13
C LEU A 289 -8.16 9.75 -36.62
N LEU A 290 -7.34 10.76 -36.28
CA LEU A 290 -7.52 12.13 -36.78
C LEU A 290 -7.27 12.23 -38.29
N ARG A 291 -6.25 11.53 -38.83
CA ARG A 291 -6.00 11.45 -40.28
C ARG A 291 -7.12 10.73 -41.02
N ALA A 292 -7.56 9.58 -40.52
CA ALA A 292 -8.69 8.83 -41.09
C ALA A 292 -9.99 9.65 -41.08
N LYS A 293 -10.26 10.38 -39.97
CA LYS A 293 -11.38 11.32 -39.89
C LYS A 293 -11.26 12.42 -40.95
N GLN A 294 -10.09 13.02 -41.14
CA GLN A 294 -9.88 14.08 -42.13
C GLN A 294 -10.06 13.56 -43.57
N GLN A 295 -9.62 12.33 -43.87
CA GLN A 295 -9.87 11.67 -45.16
C GLN A 295 -11.37 11.50 -45.41
N LEU A 296 -12.11 10.92 -44.46
CA LEU A 296 -13.56 10.76 -44.55
C LEU A 296 -14.33 12.10 -44.63
N GLN A 297 -13.83 13.16 -43.98
CA GLN A 297 -14.40 14.50 -44.12
C GLN A 297 -14.22 15.05 -45.55
N ASN A 298 -13.03 14.89 -46.14
CA ASN A 298 -12.76 15.30 -47.52
C ASN A 298 -13.59 14.49 -48.53
N GLU A 299 -13.73 13.18 -48.33
CA GLU A 299 -14.57 12.30 -49.16
C GLU A 299 -16.06 12.71 -49.09
N LEU A 300 -16.58 13.02 -47.90
CA LEU A 300 -17.94 13.54 -47.72
C LEU A 300 -18.15 14.93 -48.35
N GLU A 301 -17.14 15.79 -48.36
CA GLU A 301 -17.19 17.10 -49.03
C GLU A 301 -17.18 16.94 -50.56
N ASN A 302 -16.33 16.06 -51.10
CA ASN A 302 -16.28 15.70 -52.51
C ASN A 302 -17.62 15.11 -52.98
N LEU A 303 -18.16 14.10 -52.30
CA LEU A 303 -19.45 13.48 -52.62
C LEU A 303 -20.61 14.48 -52.57
N ARG A 304 -20.60 15.43 -51.62
CA ARG A 304 -21.57 16.54 -51.58
C ARG A 304 -21.42 17.48 -52.78
N GLN A 305 -20.20 17.75 -53.22
CA GLN A 305 -19.97 18.62 -54.37
C GLN A 305 -20.32 17.91 -55.69
N GLU A 306 -20.04 16.62 -55.83
CA GLU A 306 -20.51 15.78 -56.93
C GLU A 306 -22.04 15.71 -56.97
N GLN A 307 -22.70 15.55 -55.81
CA GLN A 307 -24.17 15.59 -55.71
C GLN A 307 -24.74 16.96 -56.14
N ARG A 308 -24.13 18.08 -55.72
CA ARG A 308 -24.52 19.42 -56.19
C ARG A 308 -24.33 19.57 -57.70
N ASN A 309 -23.18 19.13 -58.23
CA ASN A 309 -22.85 19.27 -59.64
C ASN A 309 -23.80 18.44 -60.53
N THR A 310 -24.12 17.21 -60.13
CA THR A 310 -25.07 16.34 -60.83
C THR A 310 -26.51 16.84 -60.73
N MET A 311 -26.93 17.33 -59.56
CA MET A 311 -28.24 17.99 -59.40
C MET A 311 -28.36 19.25 -60.27
N ASN A 312 -27.31 20.08 -60.34
CA ASN A 312 -27.28 21.27 -61.20
C ASN A 312 -27.34 20.89 -62.69
N LEU A 313 -26.65 19.83 -63.11
CA LEU A 313 -26.71 19.32 -64.48
C LEU A 313 -28.12 18.83 -64.83
N GLN A 314 -28.74 18.02 -63.96
CA GLN A 314 -30.12 17.55 -64.12
C GLN A 314 -31.12 18.72 -64.17
N GLN A 315 -30.93 19.75 -63.34
CA GLN A 315 -31.74 20.97 -63.40
C GLN A 315 -31.58 21.69 -64.74
N HIS A 316 -30.35 21.87 -65.24
CA HIS A 316 -30.12 22.49 -66.54
C HIS A 316 -30.68 21.68 -67.72
N GLU A 317 -30.64 20.34 -67.66
CA GLU A 317 -31.30 19.48 -68.64
C GLU A 317 -32.82 19.61 -68.58
N ALA A 318 -33.42 19.64 -67.40
CA ALA A 318 -34.85 19.89 -67.22
C ALA A 318 -35.25 21.30 -67.71
N ASP A 319 -34.46 22.34 -67.43
CA ASP A 319 -34.68 23.71 -67.91
C ASP A 319 -34.51 23.84 -69.43
N ARG A 320 -33.67 22.99 -70.06
CA ARG A 320 -33.53 22.89 -71.52
C ARG A 320 -34.77 22.22 -72.12
N LEU A 321 -35.14 21.04 -71.62
CA LEU A 321 -36.29 20.28 -72.10
C LEU A 321 -37.61 21.06 -71.91
N ASN A 322 -37.75 21.83 -70.83
CA ASN A 322 -38.89 22.74 -70.63
C ASN A 322 -38.94 23.88 -71.66
N ARG A 323 -37.79 24.41 -72.09
CA ARG A 323 -37.73 25.42 -73.16
C ARG A 323 -38.10 24.83 -74.51
N GLU A 324 -37.48 23.72 -74.90
CA GLU A 324 -37.78 23.00 -76.15
C GLU A 324 -39.27 22.60 -76.22
N LEU A 325 -39.86 22.19 -75.09
CA LEU A 325 -41.28 21.85 -74.99
C LEU A 325 -42.22 23.08 -75.02
N LEU A 326 -41.76 24.25 -74.57
CA LEU A 326 -42.49 25.51 -74.73
C LEU A 326 -42.39 26.05 -76.17
N GLU A 327 -41.24 25.93 -76.80
CA GLU A 327 -40.98 26.27 -78.20
C GLU A 327 -41.86 25.40 -79.12
N GLN A 328 -41.84 24.08 -78.95
CA GLN A 328 -42.74 23.16 -79.68
C GLN A 328 -44.23 23.47 -79.45
N ARG A 329 -44.63 23.91 -78.24
CA ARG A 329 -46.01 24.35 -77.97
C ARG A 329 -46.36 25.64 -78.72
N ALA A 330 -45.42 26.58 -78.85
CA ALA A 330 -45.59 27.80 -79.61
C ALA A 330 -45.65 27.53 -81.12
N GLU A 331 -44.78 26.66 -81.63
CA GLU A 331 -44.81 26.20 -83.03
C GLU A 331 -46.13 25.48 -83.36
N LEU A 332 -46.60 24.58 -82.50
CA LEU A 332 -47.89 23.90 -82.68
C LEU A 332 -49.08 24.87 -82.62
N ALA A 333 -49.00 25.93 -81.80
CA ALA A 333 -50.02 26.99 -81.77
C ALA A 333 -49.99 27.83 -83.06
N LEU A 334 -48.80 28.18 -83.56
CA LEU A 334 -48.63 28.88 -84.84
C LEU A 334 -49.17 28.03 -86.00
N LEU A 335 -48.74 26.77 -86.10
CA LEU A 335 -49.21 25.82 -87.12
C LEU A 335 -50.73 25.68 -87.12
N ARG A 336 -51.35 25.55 -85.94
CA ARG A 336 -52.82 25.57 -85.80
C ARG A 336 -53.42 26.88 -86.33
N SER A 337 -52.89 28.04 -85.96
CA SER A 337 -53.40 29.32 -86.47
C SER A 337 -53.27 29.47 -88.00
N THR A 338 -52.21 28.91 -88.60
CA THR A 338 -52.05 28.87 -90.06
C THR A 338 -52.99 27.85 -90.73
N LEU A 339 -53.28 26.73 -90.07
CA LEU A 339 -54.26 25.74 -90.52
C LEU A 339 -55.67 26.33 -90.49
N ASP A 340 -56.07 26.96 -89.38
CA ASP A 340 -57.33 27.71 -89.25
C ASP A 340 -57.48 28.79 -90.34
N SER A 341 -56.39 29.48 -90.71
CA SER A 341 -56.38 30.43 -91.83
C SER A 341 -56.62 29.73 -93.16
N LYS A 342 -55.88 28.64 -93.43
CA LYS A 342 -55.98 27.88 -94.69
C LYS A 342 -57.31 27.15 -94.84
N GLU A 343 -57.96 26.75 -93.74
CA GLU A 343 -59.31 26.20 -93.72
C GLU A 343 -60.36 27.30 -94.04
N LYS A 344 -60.19 28.52 -93.52
CA LYS A 344 -61.03 29.68 -93.88
C LYS A 344 -60.83 30.10 -95.33
N GLU A 345 -59.59 30.19 -95.80
CA GLU A 345 -59.25 30.46 -97.21
C GLU A 345 -59.82 29.37 -98.13
N GLY A 346 -59.68 28.09 -97.77
CA GLY A 346 -60.25 26.97 -98.51
C GLY A 346 -61.79 26.98 -98.53
N SER A 347 -62.42 27.37 -97.43
CA SER A 347 -63.88 27.56 -97.36
C SER A 347 -64.36 28.72 -98.25
N GLN A 348 -63.61 29.83 -98.29
CA GLN A 348 -63.86 30.97 -99.17
C GLN A 348 -63.63 30.62 -100.65
N ALA A 349 -62.56 29.87 -100.96
CA ALA A 349 -62.31 29.37 -102.30
C ALA A 349 -63.40 28.38 -102.74
N SER A 350 -63.88 27.51 -101.84
CA SER A 350 -64.97 26.58 -102.14
C SER A 350 -66.32 27.29 -102.36
N SER A 351 -66.62 28.35 -101.61
CA SER A 351 -67.86 29.12 -101.83
C SER A 351 -67.78 29.99 -103.08
N SER A 352 -66.61 30.56 -103.40
CA SER A 352 -66.34 31.24 -104.67
C SER A 352 -66.45 30.27 -105.86
N LEU A 353 -65.90 29.06 -105.75
CA LEU A 353 -66.03 28.02 -106.77
C LEU A 353 -67.50 27.64 -106.99
N ALA A 354 -68.28 27.46 -105.92
CA ALA A 354 -69.70 27.16 -106.01
C ALA A 354 -70.51 28.30 -106.67
N ALA A 355 -70.17 29.57 -106.39
CA ALA A 355 -70.76 30.72 -107.05
C ALA A 355 -70.44 30.74 -108.56
N LEU A 356 -69.16 30.56 -108.93
CA LEU A 356 -68.72 30.49 -110.33
C LEU A 356 -69.32 29.29 -111.08
N GLN A 357 -69.56 28.16 -110.39
CA GLN A 357 -70.29 27.02 -110.94
C GLN A 357 -71.75 27.37 -111.22
N ALA A 358 -72.43 28.06 -110.28
CA ALA A 358 -73.80 28.52 -110.48
C ALA A 358 -73.91 29.55 -111.63
N GLU A 359 -72.96 30.49 -111.73
CA GLU A 359 -72.86 31.44 -112.85
C GLU A 359 -72.65 30.71 -114.19
N ARG A 360 -71.74 29.73 -114.24
CA ARG A 360 -71.54 28.86 -115.41
C ARG A 360 -72.81 28.11 -115.78
N GLU A 361 -73.59 27.62 -114.81
CA GLU A 361 -74.87 26.94 -115.08
C GLU A 361 -75.98 27.90 -115.52
N VAL A 362 -75.97 29.16 -115.10
CA VAL A 362 -76.84 30.22 -115.65
C VAL A 362 -76.44 30.52 -117.09
N LEU A 363 -75.15 30.72 -117.37
CA LEU A 363 -74.64 31.00 -118.72
C LEU A 363 -74.84 29.82 -119.69
N LEU A 364 -74.74 28.58 -119.22
CA LEU A 364 -75.06 27.39 -120.03
C LEU A 364 -76.57 27.23 -120.26
N ARG A 365 -77.44 27.78 -119.40
CA ARG A 365 -78.88 27.85 -119.65
C ARG A 365 -79.21 28.94 -120.66
N SER A 366 -78.73 30.17 -120.46
CA SER A 366 -78.97 31.26 -121.41
C SER A 366 -78.35 31.00 -122.78
N ALA A 367 -77.19 30.32 -122.86
CA ALA A 367 -76.63 29.89 -124.15
C ALA A 367 -77.53 28.86 -124.87
N ARG A 368 -78.16 27.92 -124.15
CA ARG A 368 -79.14 26.97 -124.72
C ARG A 368 -80.45 27.64 -125.10
N GLU A 369 -80.90 28.62 -124.32
CA GLU A 369 -82.08 29.44 -124.62
C GLU A 369 -81.82 30.25 -125.90
N GLN A 370 -80.65 30.89 -126.04
CA GLN A 370 -80.22 31.56 -127.28
C GLN A 370 -80.02 30.60 -128.45
N GLU A 371 -79.55 29.37 -128.24
CA GLU A 371 -79.44 28.35 -129.29
C GLU A 371 -80.83 27.83 -129.75
N ALA A 372 -81.80 27.76 -128.83
CA ALA A 372 -83.20 27.48 -129.14
C ALA A 372 -83.86 28.65 -129.90
N GLU A 373 -83.60 29.91 -129.52
CA GLU A 373 -84.04 31.10 -130.25
C GLU A 373 -83.42 31.16 -131.66
N LEU A 374 -82.11 30.91 -131.79
CA LEU A 374 -81.41 30.90 -133.08
C LEU A 374 -81.87 29.76 -134.00
N SER A 375 -82.19 28.58 -133.45
CA SER A 375 -82.77 27.48 -134.25
C SER A 375 -84.22 27.77 -134.65
N SER A 376 -85.02 28.39 -133.78
CA SER A 376 -86.36 28.90 -134.13
C SER A 376 -86.31 29.96 -135.24
N LEU A 377 -85.43 30.95 -135.12
CA LEU A 377 -85.22 31.99 -136.14
C LEU A 377 -84.71 31.40 -137.47
N ARG A 378 -83.81 30.41 -137.44
CA ARG A 378 -83.39 29.67 -138.66
C ARG A 378 -84.56 28.91 -139.29
N GLN A 379 -85.40 28.25 -138.49
CA GLN A 379 -86.58 27.55 -139.00
C GLN A 379 -87.58 28.52 -139.62
N GLN A 380 -87.80 29.68 -139.01
CA GLN A 380 -88.66 30.75 -139.54
C GLN A 380 -88.10 31.34 -140.86
N ALA A 381 -86.79 31.59 -140.93
CA ALA A 381 -86.13 32.05 -142.16
C ALA A 381 -86.21 30.99 -143.27
N GLN A 382 -86.09 29.70 -142.94
CA GLN A 382 -86.23 28.60 -143.89
C GLN A 382 -87.69 28.40 -144.38
N GLN A 383 -88.69 28.72 -143.54
CA GLN A 383 -90.09 28.82 -143.95
C GLN A 383 -90.35 30.02 -144.87
N GLN A 384 -89.74 31.17 -144.60
CA GLN A 384 -89.81 32.32 -145.50
C GLN A 384 -89.16 32.00 -146.85
N GLN A 385 -87.97 31.39 -146.85
CA GLN A 385 -87.28 30.98 -148.07
C GLN A 385 -88.13 30.03 -148.92
N SER A 386 -88.72 28.98 -148.33
CA SER A 386 -89.58 28.06 -149.07
C SER A 386 -90.89 28.70 -149.56
N SER A 387 -91.43 29.71 -148.86
CA SER A 387 -92.56 30.50 -149.38
C SER A 387 -92.18 31.36 -150.59
N LEU A 388 -90.99 31.99 -150.58
CA LEU A 388 -90.48 32.79 -151.71
C LEU A 388 -90.16 31.92 -152.93
N ASP A 389 -89.63 30.73 -152.71
CA ASP A 389 -89.35 29.80 -153.80
C ASP A 389 -90.66 29.23 -154.40
N LEU A 390 -91.71 29.02 -153.59
CA LEU A 390 -93.07 28.70 -154.09
C LEU A 390 -93.71 29.84 -154.90
N GLU A 391 -93.43 31.11 -154.57
CA GLU A 391 -93.88 32.27 -155.35
C GLU A 391 -93.10 32.42 -156.66
N ARG A 392 -91.78 32.20 -156.66
CA ARG A 392 -90.97 32.09 -157.89
C ARG A 392 -91.50 30.99 -158.81
N ASP A 393 -91.83 29.84 -158.25
CA ASP A 393 -92.41 28.70 -158.95
C ASP A 393 -93.78 29.04 -159.59
N ARG A 394 -94.59 29.90 -158.96
CA ARG A 394 -95.84 30.40 -159.56
C ARG A 394 -95.56 31.35 -160.72
N MET A 395 -94.73 32.38 -160.51
CA MET A 395 -94.41 33.34 -161.57
C MET A 395 -93.69 32.68 -162.76
N GLY A 396 -92.90 31.63 -162.54
CA GLY A 396 -92.31 30.82 -163.60
C GLY A 396 -93.35 30.17 -164.50
N ARG A 397 -94.34 29.48 -163.91
CA ARG A 397 -95.45 28.85 -164.65
C ARG A 397 -96.32 29.87 -165.39
N GLU A 398 -96.53 31.05 -164.81
CA GLU A 398 -97.27 32.15 -165.43
C GLU A 398 -96.52 32.73 -166.65
N LEU A 399 -95.20 32.87 -166.57
CA LEU A 399 -94.35 33.28 -167.71
C LEU A 399 -94.31 32.23 -168.83
N GLU A 400 -94.31 30.94 -168.50
CA GLU A 400 -94.39 29.85 -169.48
C GLU A 400 -95.76 29.81 -170.19
N ALA A 401 -96.86 30.00 -169.45
CA ALA A 401 -98.21 30.07 -170.02
C ALA A 401 -98.35 31.25 -171.00
N LEU A 402 -97.82 32.43 -170.65
CA LEU A 402 -97.83 33.61 -171.52
C LEU A 402 -96.99 33.42 -172.79
N ARG A 403 -95.85 32.70 -172.71
CA ARG A 403 -95.05 32.34 -173.89
C ARG A 403 -95.81 31.44 -174.87
N ALA A 404 -96.54 30.44 -174.37
CA ALA A 404 -97.32 29.52 -175.22
C ALA A 404 -98.44 30.24 -175.99
N GLN A 405 -98.99 31.33 -175.43
CA GLN A 405 -100.11 32.06 -176.03
C GLN A 405 -99.74 32.92 -177.25
N LEU A 406 -98.45 33.16 -177.48
CA LEU A 406 -97.93 34.02 -178.56
C LEU A 406 -97.64 33.30 -179.89
N GLN A 407 -97.67 31.97 -179.93
CA GLN A 407 -97.03 31.18 -180.99
C GLN A 407 -97.98 30.62 -182.08
N GLN A 408 -99.21 31.16 -182.22
CA GLN A 408 -100.25 30.52 -183.04
C GLN A 408 -101.12 31.46 -183.93
N GLN A 409 -100.63 32.63 -184.37
CA GLN A 409 -101.27 33.40 -185.46
C GLN A 409 -100.29 34.18 -186.36
N VAL A 410 -100.62 34.24 -187.66
CA VAL A 410 -100.13 35.15 -188.74
C VAL A 410 -98.70 34.87 -189.30
N PRO A 411 -98.47 35.03 -190.63
CA PRO A 411 -97.22 34.66 -191.31
C PRO A 411 -96.23 35.84 -191.53
N ALA A 412 -95.17 35.59 -192.30
CA ALA A 412 -94.01 36.46 -192.45
C ALA A 412 -94.19 37.70 -193.33
N GLU A 413 -93.48 38.79 -192.97
CA GLU A 413 -92.71 39.61 -193.91
C GLU A 413 -91.50 40.26 -193.18
N ASP A 414 -90.70 41.05 -193.89
CA ASP A 414 -89.37 41.52 -193.47
C ASP A 414 -89.35 42.70 -192.46
N GLY A 415 -88.19 42.90 -191.82
CA GLY A 415 -87.57 44.22 -191.89
C GLY A 415 -87.48 45.10 -190.62
N SER A 416 -86.23 45.23 -190.13
CA SER A 416 -85.60 46.48 -189.68
C SER A 416 -85.89 47.11 -188.29
N THR A 417 -84.79 47.24 -187.52
CA THR A 417 -84.37 48.43 -186.72
C THR A 417 -85.26 49.01 -185.61
N THR A 418 -84.95 48.67 -184.36
CA THR A 418 -84.30 49.52 -183.30
C THR A 418 -84.34 48.69 -181.99
N GLY A 419 -83.32 48.55 -181.14
CA GLY A 419 -82.18 49.42 -180.79
C GLY A 419 -82.46 50.06 -179.41
N PRO A 420 -81.58 49.98 -178.38
CA PRO A 420 -80.19 49.50 -178.35
C PRO A 420 -80.00 48.11 -177.70
N ASN A 421 -78.74 47.65 -177.62
CA ASN A 421 -78.31 46.40 -176.98
C ASN A 421 -76.97 46.65 -176.24
N GLY A 422 -76.63 45.82 -175.24
CA GLY A 422 -75.31 45.79 -174.58
C GLY A 422 -75.36 46.03 -173.06
N GLY A 423 -74.89 45.06 -172.29
CA GLY A 423 -74.91 45.07 -170.83
C GLY A 423 -74.14 43.90 -170.21
N ALA A 424 -72.84 43.82 -170.54
CA ALA A 424 -71.74 43.03 -169.95
C ALA A 424 -72.13 42.12 -168.75
N GLU A 425 -72.01 40.79 -168.84
CA GLU A 425 -70.73 40.03 -168.81
C GLU A 425 -69.71 40.57 -167.79
N LEU A 426 -69.45 39.75 -166.76
CA LEU A 426 -68.53 40.00 -165.64
C LEU A 426 -67.14 39.38 -165.93
N TRP A 427 -66.19 39.52 -164.98
CA TRP A 427 -64.77 39.12 -165.05
C TRP A 427 -63.93 40.05 -165.96
N TRP A 428 -62.64 40.40 -165.74
CA TRP A 428 -61.49 40.01 -164.89
C TRP A 428 -60.54 41.24 -164.75
N GLU A 429 -59.45 41.37 -163.96
CA GLU A 429 -58.76 40.62 -162.87
C GLU A 429 -57.71 41.58 -162.20
N GLY A 430 -57.26 41.30 -160.96
CA GLY A 430 -56.13 41.97 -160.26
C GLY A 430 -56.49 43.24 -159.46
N SER A 431 -55.71 43.70 -158.46
CA SER A 431 -54.51 43.17 -157.76
C SER A 431 -54.15 44.11 -156.58
N ASP A 432 -53.57 43.73 -155.42
CA ASP A 432 -53.27 42.41 -154.82
C ASP A 432 -53.93 42.33 -153.41
N GLY A 433 -53.34 42.15 -152.19
CA GLY A 433 -51.97 41.88 -151.68
C GLY A 433 -51.57 42.81 -150.50
N LEU A 434 -50.82 42.41 -149.46
CA LEU A 434 -50.48 41.08 -148.91
C LEU A 434 -49.83 41.26 -147.50
N CYS A 435 -49.74 40.18 -146.71
CA CYS A 435 -48.90 39.99 -145.49
C CYS A 435 -49.17 40.83 -144.22
N GLY A 436 -48.73 40.26 -143.09
CA GLY A 436 -48.52 40.91 -141.79
C GLY A 436 -47.71 39.98 -140.85
N GLU A 437 -46.97 40.55 -139.90
CA GLU A 437 -46.21 39.92 -138.79
C GLU A 437 -46.05 41.05 -137.71
N ILE A 438 -46.18 40.88 -136.38
CA ILE A 438 -45.64 39.94 -135.36
C ILE A 438 -44.32 40.43 -134.71
N SER A 439 -44.37 40.59 -133.37
CA SER A 439 -43.26 40.79 -132.41
C SER A 439 -42.42 42.09 -132.55
N THR A 440 -41.73 42.61 -131.52
CA THR A 440 -41.17 42.06 -130.27
C THR A 440 -41.24 43.02 -129.06
N GLN A 441 -41.26 42.46 -127.84
CA GLN A 441 -40.98 43.10 -126.53
C GLN A 441 -41.96 44.21 -126.07
N GLU A 442 -42.14 44.47 -124.77
CA GLU A 442 -41.52 43.88 -123.56
C GLU A 442 -42.57 43.47 -122.52
#